data_AF-A0A8S0TMN4-F1
#
_entry.id   AF-A0A8S0TMN4-F1
#
_cell.length_a   1.000
_cell.length_b   1.000
_cell.length_c   1.000
_cell.angle_alpha   90.00
_cell.angle_beta   90.00
_cell.angle_gamma   90.00
#
_symmetry.space_group_name_H-M   'P 1'
#
loop_
_entity.id
_entity.type
_entity.pdbx_description
1 polymer ?
#
loop_
_entity_poly.entity_id
_entity_poly.type
_entity_poly.pdbx_seq_one_letter_code
_entity_poly.pdbx_strand_id
1 'polypeptide(L)' 'QLFVVSDNLVVTPSSSASCISFLKELIVPVDDIEVRLETIGQHEALALHKASLTSSSALSKGLKSLLDN' A
#
# COMPACT_ATOMS: atom_id res chain seq x y z
N GLN A 1 -5.74 -10.05 12.13
CA GLN A 1 -5.09 -10.68 10.97
C GLN A 1 -4.46 -9.58 10.14
N LEU A 2 -3.22 -9.77 9.67
CA LEU A 2 -2.51 -8.79 8.85
C LEU A 2 -2.50 -9.25 7.39
N PHE A 3 -2.57 -8.28 6.48
CA PHE A 3 -2.48 -8.49 5.05
C PHE A 3 -1.50 -7.48 4.47
N VAL A 4 -0.69 -7.94 3.52
CA VAL A 4 0.09 -7.06 2.65
C VAL A 4 -0.68 -6.97 1.34
N VAL A 5 -0.88 -5.75 0.86
CA VAL A 5 -1.49 -5.49 -0.44
C VAL A 5 -0.41 -4.82 -1.28
N SER A 6 -0.04 -5.46 -2.39
CA SER A 6 0.91 -4.89 -3.34
C SER A 6 0.27 -3.82 -4.22
N ASP A 7 1.08 -3.04 -4.92
CA ASP A 7 0.63 -1.90 -5.74
C ASP A 7 -0.41 -2.29 -6.82
N ASN A 8 -0.34 -3.53 -7.31
CA ASN A 8 -1.28 -4.14 -8.25
C ASN A 8 -2.46 -4.88 -7.57
N LEU A 9 -2.72 -4.61 -6.28
CA LEU A 9 -3.82 -5.15 -5.47
C LEU A 9 -3.78 -6.66 -5.21
N VAL A 10 -2.59 -7.28 -5.27
CA VAL A 10 -2.44 -8.68 -4.82
C VAL A 10 -2.42 -8.69 -3.29
N VAL A 11 -3.39 -9.40 -2.70
CA VAL A 11 -3.53 -9.54 -1.26
C VAL A 11 -2.82 -10.80 -0.80
N THR A 12 -1.85 -10.65 0.10
CA THR A 12 -1.11 -11.76 0.70
C THR A 12 -1.34 -11.79 2.21
N PRO A 13 -1.85 -12.90 2.79
CA PRO A 13 -1.92 -13.06 4.25
C PRO A 13 -0.53 -12.94 4.86
N SER A 14 -0.41 -12.23 5.98
CA SER A 14 0.88 -12.00 6.62
C SER A 14 0.78 -12.01 8.15
N SER A 15 1.95 -12.04 8.77
CA SER A 15 2.15 -11.82 10.21
C SER A 15 3.00 -10.56 10.41
N SER A 16 3.04 -10.01 11.63
CA SER A 16 3.90 -8.86 11.94
C SER A 16 5.37 -9.15 11.62
N ALA A 17 5.86 -10.34 11.98
CA ALA A 17 7.21 -10.79 11.67
C ALA A 17 7.46 -10.91 10.16
N SER A 18 6.50 -11.48 9.42
CA SER A 18 6.60 -11.65 7.96
C SER A 18 6.55 -10.31 7.22
N CYS A 19 5.72 -9.35 7.65
CA CYS A 19 5.72 -8.00 7.08
C CYS A 19 7.07 -7.30 7.24
N ILE A 20 7.68 -7.36 8.44
CA ILE A 20 8.98 -6.75 8.69
C ILE A 20 10.07 -7.43 7.84
N SER A 21 10.01 -8.76 7.70
CA SER A 21 10.93 -9.50 6.81
C SER A 21 10.78 -9.05 5.35
N PHE A 22 9.54 -8.90 4.87
CA PHE A 22 9.25 -8.42 3.52
C PHE A 22 9.81 -7.02 3.27
N LEU A 23 9.67 -6.10 4.24
CA LEU A 23 10.23 -4.75 4.13
C LEU A 23 11.76 -4.76 4.00
N LYS A 24 12.45 -5.69 4.70
CA LYS A 24 13.91 -5.86 4.57
C LYS A 24 14.33 -6.38 3.19
N GLU A 25 13.49 -7.16 2.52
CA GLU A 25 13.76 -7.71 1.19
C GLU A 25 13.60 -6.69 0.06
N LEU A 26 12.88 -5.58 0.29
CA LEU A 26 12.69 -4.53 -0.73
C LEU A 26 13.96 -3.75 -1.10
N ILE A 27 15.12 -4.05 -0.45
CA ILE A 27 16.42 -3.38 -0.67
C ILE A 27 16.31 -1.84 -0.51
N VAL A 28 15.35 -1.39 0.29
CA VAL A 28 15.20 0.01 0.67
C VAL A 28 15.82 0.17 2.07
N PRO A 29 16.65 1.20 2.31
CA PRO A 29 17.11 1.51 3.67
C PRO A 29 15.92 1.62 4.62
N VAL A 30 16.00 0.99 5.78
CA VAL A 30 14.90 1.01 6.75
C VAL A 30 14.59 2.45 7.19
N ASP A 31 15.59 3.32 7.20
CA ASP A 31 15.46 4.75 7.50
C ASP A 31 14.61 5.51 6.47
N ASP A 32 14.44 4.98 5.26
CA ASP A 32 13.59 5.56 4.22
C ASP A 32 12.14 5.05 4.29
N ILE A 33 11.81 4.17 5.24
CA ILE A 33 10.47 3.60 5.41
C ILE A 33 9.67 4.44 6.41
N GLU A 34 8.55 4.99 5.96
CA GLU A 34 7.59 5.68 6.81
C GLU A 34 6.34 4.83 7.03
N VAL A 35 5.88 4.74 8.28
CA VAL A 35 4.60 4.12 8.64
C VAL A 35 3.56 5.21 8.86
N ARG A 36 2.52 5.24 8.03
CA ARG A 36 1.37 6.15 8.17
C ARG A 36 0.12 5.38 8.59
N LEU A 37 -0.66 5.97 9.49
CA LEU A 37 -1.96 5.44 9.90
C LEU A 37 -3.06 6.28 9.24
N GLU A 38 -3.45 5.88 8.04
CA GLU A 38 -4.46 6.59 7.25
C GLU A 38 -5.80 5.86 7.26
N THR A 39 -6.89 6.62 7.20
CA THR A 39 -8.23 6.07 7.00
C THR A 39 -8.63 6.23 5.54
N ILE A 40 -8.97 5.13 4.88
CA ILE A 40 -9.45 5.15 3.49
C ILE A 40 -10.93 5.51 3.50
N GLY A 41 -11.25 6.72 3.05
CA GLY A 41 -12.62 7.22 2.90
C GLY A 41 -13.23 6.89 1.54
N GLN A 42 -14.42 7.45 1.27
CA GLN A 42 -15.10 7.24 -0.01
C GLN A 42 -14.32 7.81 -1.19
N HIS A 43 -13.65 8.95 -0.99
CA HIS A 43 -12.88 9.60 -2.05
C HIS A 43 -11.71 8.71 -2.51
N GLU A 44 -10.93 8.21 -1.56
CA GLU A 44 -9.80 7.32 -1.78
C GLU A 44 -10.26 5.99 -2.35
N ALA A 45 -11.37 5.43 -1.84
CA ALA A 45 -11.92 4.17 -2.33
C ALA A 45 -12.37 4.27 -3.80
N LEU A 46 -13.03 5.37 -4.20
CA LEU A 46 -13.43 5.60 -5.59
C LEU A 46 -12.22 5.83 -6.50
N ALA A 47 -11.22 6.60 -6.04
CA ALA A 47 -9.98 6.80 -6.77
C ALA A 47 -9.22 5.48 -6.97
N LEU A 48 -9.14 4.65 -5.93
CA LEU A 48 -8.53 3.33 -5.97
C LEU A 48 -9.26 2.37 -6.91
N HIS A 49 -10.59 2.35 -6.88
CA HIS A 49 -11.39 1.53 -7.80
C HIS A 49 -11.19 1.96 -9.26
N LYS A 50 -11.13 3.28 -9.54
CA LYS A 50 -10.81 3.75 -10.88
C LYS A 50 -9.39 3.33 -11.30
N ALA A 51 -8.43 3.43 -10.38
CA ALA A 51 -7.05 3.05 -10.63
C ALA A 51 -6.90 1.54 -10.86
N SER A 52 -7.65 0.69 -10.15
CA SER A 52 -7.61 -0.78 -10.32
C SER A 52 -8.04 -1.24 -11.71
N LEU A 53 -8.93 -0.48 -12.35
CA LEU A 53 -9.43 -0.78 -13.71
C LEU A 53 -8.51 -0.26 -14.81
N THR A 54 -7.58 0.65 -14.48
CA THR A 54 -6.82 1.42 -15.49
C THR A 54 -5.30 1.36 -15.31
N SER A 55 -4.80 0.75 -14.23
CA SER A 55 -3.38 0.75 -13.89
C SER A 55 -2.95 -0.52 -13.18
N SER A 56 -1.72 -0.95 -13.44
CA SER A 56 -1.00 -1.95 -12.61
C SER A 56 -0.42 -1.36 -11.33
N SER A 57 -0.37 -0.02 -11.22
CA SER A 57 0.04 0.74 -10.03
C SER A 57 -1.16 1.40 -9.34
N ALA A 58 -2.11 0.56 -8.91
CA ALA A 58 -3.40 1.02 -8.43
C ALA A 58 -3.31 1.67 -7.05
N LEU A 59 -2.57 1.10 -6.09
CA LEU A 59 -2.43 1.72 -4.75
C LEU A 59 -1.77 3.09 -4.84
N SER A 60 -0.64 3.19 -5.55
CA SER A 60 0.12 4.43 -5.68
C SER A 60 -0.69 5.54 -6.33
N LYS A 61 -1.50 5.24 -7.35
CA LYS A 61 -2.36 6.23 -8.01
C LYS A 61 -3.63 6.53 -7.22
N GLY A 62 -4.26 5.48 -6.68
CA GLY A 62 -5.54 5.57 -6.00
C GLY A 62 -5.47 6.24 -4.63
N LEU A 63 -4.35 6.08 -3.94
CA LEU A 63 -4.11 6.64 -2.60
C LEU A 63 -3.15 7.82 -2.62
N LYS A 64 -2.86 8.38 -3.81
CA LYS A 64 -1.90 9.48 -3.97
C LYS A 64 -2.22 10.69 -3.07
N SER A 65 -3.50 10.99 -2.88
CA SER A 65 -3.95 12.09 -2.01
C SER A 65 -3.49 11.95 -0.57
N LEU A 66 -3.18 10.74 -0.09
CA LEU A 66 -2.66 10.47 1.24
C LEU A 66 -1.13 10.61 1.33
N LEU A 67 -0.44 10.71 0.19
CA LEU A 67 1.01 10.83 0.08
C LEU A 67 1.47 12.28 -0.09
N ASP A 68 0.65 13.14 -0.72
CA ASP A 68 0.97 14.52 -1.09
C ASP A 68 0.94 15.54 0.09
N ASN A 69 1.11 15.10 1.36
CA ASN A 69 1.18 15.96 2.55
C ASN A 69 2.56 16.58 2.79
#